data_AF-A0A1D3JV24-F1
#
_entry.id   AF-A0A1D3JV24-F1
#
_cell.length_a   1.000
_cell.length_b   1.000
_cell.length_c   1.000
_cell.angle_alpha   90.00
_cell.angle_beta   90.00
_cell.angle_gamma   90.00
#
_symmetry.space_group_name_H-M   'P 1'
#
loop_
_entity.id
_entity.type
_entity.pdbx_description
1 polymer ?
#
loop_
_entity_poly.entity_id
_entity_poly.type
_entity_poly.pdbx_seq_one_letter_code
_entity_poly.pdbx_strand_id
1 'polypeptide(L)'
;MLGLPKTLVLTVGQGIPHVLLGILGLAYAPAGHAGVLIPSAMIAVSTIGGWFFLRDRPEKAVLIGIFIIMVGATLSGWQSMSESGGQAWLGDLLFIAAGALWGIYTIASRAWDVDAFQATALVSVISMLLYLPLYFIWGTPGILSAPVSEIVFQSLFQGVFAAILALLFYTKAVTVLGATRGSIFGGLVPCIASVLAIFVLSEVPSLIEVAGMVLASGGMIYIFGFRK
;
A
#
# COMPACT_ATOMS: atom_id res chain seq x y z
N MET A 1 0.99 26.70 -6.91
CA MET A 1 0.03 25.89 -6.10
C MET A 1 -0.64 24.89 -7.03
N LEU A 2 -0.73 23.61 -6.63
CA LEU A 2 -1.47 22.60 -7.40
C LEU A 2 -2.93 23.03 -7.58
N GLY A 3 -3.46 22.95 -8.79
CA GLY A 3 -4.88 23.20 -9.03
C GLY A 3 -5.76 22.15 -8.35
N LEU A 4 -6.99 22.52 -7.97
CA LEU A 4 -7.95 21.66 -7.27
C LEU A 4 -8.11 20.26 -7.89
N PRO A 5 -8.22 20.09 -9.23
CA PRO A 5 -8.33 18.75 -9.82
C PRO A 5 -7.12 17.85 -9.54
N LYS A 6 -5.91 18.41 -9.56
CA LYS A 6 -4.68 17.65 -9.27
C LYS A 6 -4.63 17.22 -7.82
N THR A 7 -4.97 18.14 -6.92
CA THR A 7 -5.09 17.89 -5.48
C THR A 7 -6.08 16.75 -5.18
N LEU A 8 -7.24 16.76 -5.83
CA LEU A 8 -8.24 15.72 -5.65
C LEU A 8 -7.75 14.35 -6.13
N VAL A 9 -7.09 14.27 -7.29
CA VAL A 9 -6.51 13.01 -7.77
C VAL A 9 -5.47 12.45 -6.80
N LEU A 10 -4.57 13.28 -6.28
CA LEU A 10 -3.58 12.84 -5.29
C LEU A 10 -4.26 12.34 -4.00
N THR A 11 -5.28 13.07 -3.54
CA THR A 11 -6.03 12.72 -2.31
C THR A 11 -6.87 11.45 -2.49
N VAL A 12 -7.48 11.23 -3.65
CA VAL A 12 -8.19 9.99 -3.94
C VAL A 12 -7.21 8.82 -4.02
N GLY A 13 -6.03 9.03 -4.60
CA GLY A 13 -5.03 8.00 -4.79
C GLY A 13 -4.38 7.49 -3.50
N GLN A 14 -4.03 8.37 -2.56
CA GLN A 14 -3.33 7.97 -1.32
C GLN A 14 -4.01 8.42 -0.01
N GLY A 15 -5.15 9.10 -0.10
CA GLY A 15 -5.90 9.61 1.03
C GLY A 15 -7.06 8.70 1.43
N ILE A 16 -8.21 9.30 1.75
CA ILE A 16 -9.37 8.60 2.32
C ILE A 16 -9.76 7.34 1.55
N PRO A 17 -9.96 7.36 0.21
CA PRO A 17 -10.50 6.18 -0.48
C PRO A 17 -9.53 5.00 -0.41
N HIS A 18 -8.24 5.24 -0.59
CA HIS A 18 -7.19 4.22 -0.41
C HIS A 18 -7.23 3.62 0.99
N VAL A 19 -7.21 4.46 2.03
CA VAL A 19 -7.16 4.01 3.42
C VAL A 19 -8.44 3.25 3.80
N LEU A 20 -9.62 3.75 3.40
CA LEU A 20 -10.89 3.08 3.67
C LEU A 20 -10.99 1.73 2.96
N LEU A 21 -10.56 1.61 1.71
CA LEU A 21 -10.54 0.33 1.02
C LEU A 21 -9.60 -0.67 1.72
N GLY A 22 -8.43 -0.22 2.16
CA GLY A 22 -7.50 -1.03 2.95
C GLY A 22 -8.11 -1.51 4.27
N ILE A 23 -8.71 -0.61 5.05
CA ILE A 23 -9.33 -0.96 6.34
C ILE A 23 -10.56 -1.85 6.14
N LEU A 24 -11.42 -1.55 5.16
CA LEU A 24 -12.58 -2.38 4.85
C LEU A 24 -12.17 -3.77 4.36
N GLY A 25 -11.06 -3.88 3.62
CA GLY A 25 -10.52 -5.17 3.20
C GLY A 25 -10.18 -6.08 4.37
N LEU A 26 -9.63 -5.51 5.45
CA LEU A 26 -9.32 -6.25 6.69
C LEU A 26 -10.57 -6.78 7.42
N ALA A 27 -11.77 -6.29 7.10
CA ALA A 27 -13.00 -6.86 7.64
C ALA A 27 -13.38 -8.20 6.99
N TYR A 28 -12.79 -8.53 5.84
CA TYR A 28 -13.14 -9.72 5.05
C TYR A 28 -11.96 -10.67 4.83
N ALA A 29 -10.73 -10.16 4.77
CA ALA A 29 -9.53 -10.94 4.46
C ALA A 29 -8.39 -10.69 5.47
N PRO A 30 -7.47 -11.67 5.63
CA PRO A 30 -6.34 -11.57 6.57
C PRO A 30 -5.40 -10.38 6.29
N ALA A 31 -4.74 -9.87 7.32
CA ALA A 31 -3.76 -8.80 7.18
C ALA A 31 -2.55 -9.21 6.32
N GLY A 32 -2.20 -10.50 6.31
CA GLY A 32 -1.20 -11.05 5.39
C GLY A 32 -1.49 -10.74 3.91
N HIS A 33 -2.77 -10.78 3.51
CA HIS A 33 -3.18 -10.51 2.12
C HIS A 33 -2.99 -9.03 1.78
N ALA A 34 -3.35 -8.12 2.69
CA ALA A 34 -3.14 -6.68 2.53
C ALA A 34 -1.67 -6.35 2.27
N GLY A 35 -0.76 -6.99 3.02
CA GLY A 35 0.68 -6.81 2.90
C GLY A 35 1.26 -7.22 1.54
N VAL A 36 0.62 -8.15 0.83
CA VAL A 36 1.03 -8.60 -0.51
C VAL A 36 0.28 -7.83 -1.60
N LEU A 37 -1.04 -7.79 -1.54
CA LEU A 37 -1.90 -7.37 -2.66
C LEU A 37 -1.84 -5.85 -2.90
N ILE A 38 -1.82 -5.03 -1.85
CA ILE A 38 -1.75 -3.57 -1.98
C ILE A 38 -0.47 -3.14 -2.72
N PRO A 39 0.75 -3.49 -2.25
CA PRO A 39 1.98 -3.08 -2.95
C PRO A 39 2.12 -3.73 -4.34
N SER A 40 1.61 -4.96 -4.51
CA SER A 40 1.61 -5.64 -5.82
C SER A 40 0.78 -4.87 -6.85
N ALA A 41 -0.45 -4.50 -6.50
CA ALA A 41 -1.32 -3.70 -7.36
C ALA A 41 -0.76 -2.30 -7.62
N MET A 42 -0.16 -1.66 -6.61
CA MET A 42 0.53 -0.37 -6.78
C MET A 42 1.63 -0.47 -7.84
N ILE A 43 2.52 -1.47 -7.76
CA ILE A 43 3.63 -1.62 -8.71
C ILE A 43 3.12 -1.89 -10.13
N ALA A 44 2.13 -2.77 -10.27
CA ALA A 44 1.53 -3.08 -11.56
C ALA A 44 0.87 -1.85 -12.20
N VAL A 45 -0.02 -1.18 -11.47
CA VAL A 45 -0.73 0.01 -11.97
C VAL A 45 0.23 1.16 -12.25
N SER A 46 1.16 1.45 -11.33
CA SER A 46 2.12 2.55 -11.52
C SER A 46 3.04 2.34 -12.71
N THR A 47 3.46 1.10 -12.98
CA THR A 47 4.35 0.80 -14.11
C THR A 47 3.60 0.83 -15.44
N ILE A 48 2.43 0.19 -15.51
CA ILE A 48 1.59 0.19 -16.72
C ILE A 48 1.15 1.61 -17.05
N GLY A 49 0.66 2.37 -16.06
CA GLY A 49 0.26 3.75 -16.29
C GLY A 49 1.44 4.68 -16.58
N GLY A 50 2.62 4.45 -15.99
CA GLY A 50 3.85 5.16 -16.38
C GLY A 50 4.18 5.00 -17.86
N TRP A 51 4.00 3.79 -18.42
CA TRP A 51 4.19 3.55 -19.84
C TRP A 51 3.22 4.34 -20.71
N PHE A 52 1.92 4.39 -20.36
CA PHE A 52 0.91 5.10 -21.15
C PHE A 52 0.97 6.62 -21.00
N PHE A 53 1.09 7.13 -19.77
CA PHE A 53 0.96 8.56 -19.47
C PHE A 53 2.29 9.31 -19.48
N LEU A 54 3.39 8.67 -19.05
CA LEU A 54 4.72 9.29 -18.99
C LEU A 54 5.61 8.90 -20.16
N ARG A 55 5.16 7.94 -21.00
CA ARG A 55 5.95 7.34 -22.09
C ARG A 55 7.22 6.63 -21.59
N ASP A 56 7.24 6.25 -20.32
CA ASP A 56 8.31 5.48 -19.69
C ASP A 56 8.17 4.01 -20.09
N ARG A 57 8.93 3.58 -21.11
CA ARG A 57 8.90 2.18 -21.54
C ARG A 57 9.58 1.29 -20.50
N PRO A 58 8.86 0.36 -19.84
CA PRO A 58 9.47 -0.50 -18.86
C PRO A 58 10.50 -1.41 -19.52
N GLU A 59 11.66 -1.58 -18.88
CA GLU A 59 12.63 -2.57 -19.32
C GLU A 59 12.04 -3.98 -19.23
N LYS A 60 12.56 -4.91 -20.03
CA LYS A 60 12.11 -6.32 -20.01
C LYS A 60 12.20 -6.93 -18.61
N ALA A 61 13.23 -6.56 -17.83
CA ALA A 61 13.36 -6.99 -16.44
C ALA A 61 12.18 -6.54 -15.57
N VAL A 62 11.73 -5.29 -15.72
CA VAL A 62 10.57 -4.78 -14.97
C VAL A 62 9.31 -5.56 -15.32
N LEU A 63 9.10 -5.89 -16.61
CA LEU A 63 7.94 -6.70 -17.04
C LEU A 63 7.96 -8.11 -16.47
N ILE A 64 9.13 -8.76 -16.44
CA ILE A 64 9.31 -10.08 -15.81
C ILE A 64 8.98 -9.99 -14.32
N GLY A 65 9.49 -8.97 -13.63
CA GLY A 65 9.20 -8.74 -12.22
C GLY A 65 7.71 -8.54 -11.94
N ILE A 66 7.00 -7.78 -12.79
CA ILE A 66 5.54 -7.61 -12.68
C ILE A 66 4.83 -8.95 -12.87
N PHE A 67 5.24 -9.75 -13.85
CA PHE A 67 4.66 -11.08 -14.04
C PHE A 67 4.83 -11.94 -12.79
N ILE A 68 6.03 -11.97 -12.19
CA ILE A 68 6.30 -12.70 -10.94
C ILE A 68 5.41 -12.18 -9.79
N ILE A 69 5.28 -10.86 -9.66
CA ILE A 69 4.41 -10.22 -8.66
C ILE A 69 2.95 -10.65 -8.85
N MET A 70 2.44 -10.65 -10.09
CA MET A 70 1.06 -11.03 -10.37
C MET A 70 0.81 -12.50 -10.04
N VAL A 71 1.73 -13.40 -10.39
CA VAL A 71 1.65 -14.83 -10.01
C VAL A 71 1.65 -14.97 -8.48
N GLY A 72 2.56 -14.28 -7.78
CA GLY A 72 2.64 -14.31 -6.33
C GLY A 72 1.38 -13.76 -5.64
N ALA A 73 0.84 -12.66 -6.14
CA ALA A 73 -0.41 -12.07 -5.66
C ALA A 73 -1.61 -13.01 -5.86
N THR A 74 -1.72 -13.65 -7.04
CA THR A 74 -2.78 -14.64 -7.32
C THR A 74 -2.67 -15.86 -6.41
N LEU A 75 -1.46 -16.36 -6.15
CA LEU A 75 -1.26 -17.47 -5.21
C LEU A 75 -1.62 -17.06 -3.78
N SER A 76 -1.29 -15.84 -3.37
CA SER A 76 -1.62 -15.32 -2.04
C SER A 76 -3.14 -15.22 -1.81
N GLY A 77 -3.91 -14.87 -2.84
CA GLY A 77 -5.39 -14.86 -2.77
C GLY A 77 -6.07 -16.17 -3.20
N TRP A 78 -5.30 -17.23 -3.51
CA TRP A 78 -5.86 -18.45 -4.12
C TRP A 78 -6.88 -19.13 -3.21
N GLN A 79 -6.54 -19.25 -1.93
CA GLN A 79 -7.40 -19.93 -0.97
C GLN A 79 -8.72 -19.16 -0.77
N SER A 80 -8.65 -17.82 -0.65
CA SER A 80 -9.82 -16.93 -0.60
C SER A 80 -10.81 -17.13 -1.75
N MET A 81 -10.31 -17.45 -2.94
CA MET A 81 -11.13 -17.68 -4.14
C MET A 81 -11.67 -19.10 -4.21
N SER A 82 -10.97 -20.06 -3.60
CA SER A 82 -11.30 -21.49 -3.63
C SER A 82 -12.30 -21.91 -2.54
N GLU A 83 -12.40 -21.15 -1.45
CA GLU A 83 -13.31 -21.44 -0.34
C GLU A 83 -14.76 -21.09 -0.70
N SER A 84 -15.59 -22.13 -0.86
CA SER A 84 -17.01 -21.97 -1.12
C SER A 84 -17.71 -21.36 0.11
N GLY A 85 -18.29 -20.17 -0.05
CA GLY A 85 -19.03 -19.45 1.00
C GLY A 85 -18.22 -18.42 1.79
N GLY A 86 -16.91 -18.30 1.55
CA GLY A 86 -16.06 -17.27 2.16
C GLY A 86 -16.24 -15.88 1.51
N GLN A 87 -16.00 -14.82 2.28
CA GLN A 87 -15.97 -13.44 1.78
C GLN A 87 -14.55 -12.88 1.59
N ALA A 88 -13.51 -13.69 1.80
CA ALA A 88 -12.11 -13.25 1.72
C ALA A 88 -11.73 -12.69 0.35
N TRP A 89 -12.30 -13.22 -0.74
CA TRP A 89 -12.10 -12.68 -2.09
C TRP A 89 -12.56 -11.21 -2.22
N LEU A 90 -13.56 -10.78 -1.44
CA LEU A 90 -13.99 -9.38 -1.41
C LEU A 90 -12.93 -8.50 -0.76
N GLY A 91 -12.32 -8.96 0.34
CA GLY A 91 -11.19 -8.29 0.96
C GLY A 91 -10.00 -8.15 0.01
N ASP A 92 -9.68 -9.22 -0.72
CA ASP A 92 -8.62 -9.22 -1.72
C ASP A 92 -8.88 -8.20 -2.84
N LEU A 93 -10.12 -8.10 -3.33
CA LEU A 93 -10.50 -7.07 -4.31
C LEU A 93 -10.38 -5.65 -3.74
N LEU A 94 -10.75 -5.44 -2.48
CA LEU A 94 -10.60 -4.14 -1.81
C LEU A 94 -9.12 -3.76 -1.66
N PHE A 95 -8.25 -4.71 -1.32
CA PHE A 95 -6.80 -4.48 -1.28
C PHE A 95 -6.21 -4.16 -2.66
N ILE A 96 -6.65 -4.86 -3.71
CA ILE A 96 -6.24 -4.57 -5.09
C ILE A 96 -6.70 -3.17 -5.50
N ALA A 97 -7.95 -2.80 -5.17
CA ALA A 97 -8.47 -1.46 -5.45
C ALA A 97 -7.70 -0.37 -4.69
N ALA A 98 -7.38 -0.60 -3.42
CA ALA A 98 -6.52 0.29 -2.64
C ALA A 98 -5.15 0.47 -3.31
N GLY A 99 -4.48 -0.64 -3.65
CA GLY A 99 -3.19 -0.59 -4.35
C GLY A 99 -3.26 0.09 -5.73
N ALA A 100 -4.37 -0.06 -6.46
CA ALA A 100 -4.58 0.63 -7.73
C ALA A 100 -4.66 2.16 -7.55
N LEU A 101 -5.37 2.63 -6.53
CA LEU A 101 -5.40 4.06 -6.17
C LEU A 101 -4.01 4.59 -5.82
N TRP A 102 -3.22 3.81 -5.05
CA TRP A 102 -1.84 4.16 -4.76
C TRP A 102 -0.98 4.22 -6.02
N GLY A 103 -1.19 3.30 -6.96
CA GLY A 103 -0.56 3.32 -8.27
C GLY A 103 -0.86 4.60 -9.05
N ILE A 104 -2.13 5.05 -9.05
CA ILE A 104 -2.56 6.31 -9.66
C ILE A 104 -1.88 7.51 -9.01
N TYR A 105 -1.84 7.56 -7.66
CA TYR A 105 -1.11 8.60 -6.92
C TYR A 105 0.37 8.66 -7.36
N THR A 106 1.02 7.49 -7.47
CA THR A 106 2.43 7.39 -7.84
C THR A 106 2.68 7.97 -9.24
N ILE A 107 1.81 7.66 -10.22
CA ILE A 107 1.92 8.21 -11.58
C ILE A 107 1.66 9.71 -11.58
N ALA A 108 0.58 10.17 -10.92
CA ALA A 108 0.18 11.57 -10.90
C ALA A 108 1.24 12.45 -10.22
N SER A 109 1.81 11.99 -9.11
CA SER A 109 2.89 12.67 -8.40
C SER A 109 4.12 12.85 -9.29
N ARG A 110 4.48 11.82 -10.08
CA ARG A 110 5.58 11.90 -11.05
C ARG A 110 5.24 12.79 -12.25
N ALA A 111 4.03 12.68 -12.78
CA ALA A 111 3.58 13.45 -13.95
C ALA A 111 3.56 14.96 -13.70
N TRP A 112 3.30 15.37 -12.44
CA TRP A 112 3.19 16.77 -12.05
C TRP A 112 4.37 17.29 -11.25
N ASP A 113 5.44 16.48 -11.13
CA ASP A 113 6.66 16.81 -10.38
C ASP A 113 6.36 17.36 -8.98
N VAL A 114 5.48 16.65 -8.27
CA VAL A 114 5.02 17.09 -6.95
C VAL A 114 6.05 16.73 -5.90
N ASP A 115 6.49 17.74 -5.14
CA ASP A 115 7.34 17.53 -3.98
C ASP A 115 6.70 16.57 -2.98
N ALA A 116 7.49 15.63 -2.44
CA ALA A 116 6.98 14.56 -1.58
C ALA A 116 6.41 15.08 -0.25
N PHE A 117 7.02 16.11 0.34
CA PHE A 117 6.49 16.74 1.56
C PHE A 117 5.19 17.48 1.26
N GLN A 118 5.14 18.20 0.15
CA GLN A 118 3.93 18.89 -0.30
C GLN A 118 2.79 17.91 -0.58
N ALA A 119 3.05 16.81 -1.30
CA ALA A 119 2.05 15.78 -1.60
C ALA A 119 1.50 15.16 -0.33
N THR A 120 2.39 14.77 0.60
CA THR A 120 2.01 14.17 1.88
C THR A 120 1.15 15.13 2.70
N ALA A 121 1.61 16.37 2.91
CA ALA A 121 0.87 17.36 3.67
C ALA A 121 -0.51 17.64 3.06
N LEU A 122 -0.58 17.77 1.74
CA LEU A 122 -1.83 18.02 1.02
C LEU A 122 -2.81 16.85 1.16
N VAL A 123 -2.36 15.63 0.89
CA VAL A 123 -3.20 14.42 1.00
C VAL A 123 -3.69 14.26 2.45
N SER A 124 -2.82 14.43 3.44
CA SER A 124 -3.20 14.31 4.86
C SER A 124 -4.22 15.37 5.28
N VAL A 125 -3.98 16.65 4.97
CA VAL A 125 -4.88 17.75 5.38
C VAL A 125 -6.23 17.66 4.66
N ILE A 126 -6.24 17.43 3.35
CA ILE A 126 -7.50 17.30 2.61
C ILE A 126 -8.25 16.04 3.05
N SER A 127 -7.56 14.92 3.30
CA SER A 127 -8.19 13.71 3.83
C SER A 127 -8.77 13.95 5.23
N MET A 128 -8.08 14.68 6.10
CA MET A 128 -8.61 15.05 7.41
C MET A 128 -9.88 15.91 7.27
N LEU A 129 -9.82 16.97 6.45
CA LEU A 129 -10.94 17.89 6.26
C LEU A 129 -12.16 17.22 5.63
N LEU A 130 -11.95 16.25 4.74
CA LEU A 130 -13.04 15.50 4.12
C LEU A 130 -13.54 14.37 5.02
N TYR A 131 -12.67 13.63 5.72
CA TYR A 131 -13.08 12.45 6.50
C TYR A 131 -13.69 12.83 7.85
N LEU A 132 -13.12 13.81 8.55
CA LEU A 132 -13.51 14.13 9.93
C LEU A 132 -14.99 14.53 10.06
N PRO A 133 -15.56 15.38 9.18
CA PRO A 133 -16.99 15.67 9.21
C PRO A 133 -17.85 14.44 8.94
N LEU A 134 -17.46 13.60 7.97
CA LEU A 134 -18.17 12.36 7.63
C LEU A 134 -18.18 11.40 8.81
N TYR A 135 -17.05 11.28 9.50
CA TYR A 135 -16.89 10.44 10.68
C TYR A 135 -17.80 10.87 11.83
N PHE A 136 -17.95 12.18 12.09
CA PHE A 136 -18.81 12.67 13.16
C PHE A 136 -20.30 12.72 12.80
N ILE A 137 -20.65 12.90 11.52
CA ILE A 137 -22.05 12.98 11.06
C ILE A 137 -22.65 11.59 10.83
N TRP A 138 -21.91 10.69 10.18
CA TRP A 138 -22.40 9.37 9.73
C TRP A 138 -21.75 8.19 10.44
N GLY A 139 -20.59 8.39 11.08
CA GLY A 139 -19.94 7.35 11.87
C GLY A 139 -20.53 7.22 13.27
N THR A 140 -20.18 6.13 13.95
CA THR A 140 -20.29 6.04 15.42
C THR A 140 -18.92 6.43 15.97
N PRO A 141 -18.74 7.65 16.52
CA PRO A 141 -17.41 8.17 16.83
C PRO A 141 -16.82 7.50 18.07
N GLY A 142 -16.26 6.30 17.89
CA GLY A 142 -15.54 5.56 18.93
C GLY A 142 -14.37 6.33 19.53
N ILE A 143 -13.84 7.35 18.83
CA ILE A 143 -12.78 8.22 19.37
C ILE A 143 -13.23 9.02 20.60
N LEU A 144 -14.53 9.30 20.75
CA LEU A 144 -15.05 10.05 21.89
C LEU A 144 -15.20 9.18 23.15
N SER A 145 -15.28 7.85 22.97
CA SER A 145 -15.41 6.88 24.06
C SER A 145 -14.14 6.04 24.29
N ALA A 146 -13.17 6.10 23.38
CA ALA A 146 -11.92 5.36 23.48
C ALA A 146 -11.04 5.88 24.63
N PRO A 147 -10.28 5.00 25.31
CA PRO A 147 -9.28 5.42 26.28
C PRO A 147 -8.27 6.38 25.66
N VAL A 148 -7.94 7.47 26.37
CA VAL A 148 -6.95 8.47 25.91
C VAL A 148 -5.61 7.81 25.58
N SER A 149 -5.23 6.77 26.32
CA SER A 149 -4.02 5.98 26.06
C SER A 149 -4.01 5.33 24.66
N GLU A 150 -5.16 4.81 24.20
CA GLU A 150 -5.27 4.20 22.87
C GLU A 150 -5.22 5.27 21.77
N ILE A 151 -5.90 6.41 21.97
CA ILE A 151 -5.88 7.53 21.04
C ILE A 151 -4.44 8.05 20.87
N VAL A 152 -3.72 8.27 21.97
CA VAL A 152 -2.33 8.71 21.96
C VAL A 152 -1.44 7.66 21.28
N PHE A 153 -1.61 6.37 21.62
CA PHE A 153 -0.82 5.30 21.02
C PHE A 153 -1.01 5.24 19.50
N GLN A 154 -2.26 5.22 19.02
CA GLN A 154 -2.55 5.18 17.58
C GLN A 154 -2.08 6.46 16.87
N SER A 155 -2.23 7.61 17.50
CA SER A 155 -1.77 8.90 16.94
C SER A 155 -0.25 8.92 16.77
N LEU A 156 0.49 8.42 17.75
CA LEU A 156 1.95 8.28 17.65
C LEU A 156 2.34 7.21 16.62
N PHE A 157 1.71 6.04 16.68
CA PHE A 157 2.04 4.91 15.82
C PHE A 157 1.78 5.21 14.34
N GLN A 158 0.57 5.65 13.99
CA GLN A 158 0.22 5.95 12.60
C GLN A 158 0.79 7.30 12.14
N GLY A 159 0.73 8.33 12.98
CA GLY A 159 1.15 9.68 12.62
C GLY A 159 2.68 9.87 12.63
N VAL A 160 3.36 9.47 13.70
CA VAL A 160 4.81 9.69 13.83
C VAL A 160 5.59 8.53 13.27
N PHE A 161 5.33 7.30 13.72
CA PHE A 161 6.13 6.15 13.31
C PHE A 161 5.89 5.76 11.85
N ALA A 162 4.64 5.54 11.45
CA ALA A 162 4.31 5.07 10.11
C ALA A 162 4.43 6.17 9.04
N ALA A 163 3.95 7.40 9.29
CA ALA A 163 3.97 8.44 8.26
C ALA A 163 5.30 9.21 8.16
N ILE A 164 6.02 9.42 9.28
CA ILE A 164 7.24 10.24 9.30
C ILE A 164 8.49 9.36 9.41
N LEU A 165 8.63 8.59 10.50
CA LEU A 165 9.88 7.87 10.79
C LEU A 165 10.14 6.74 9.77
N ALA A 166 9.12 6.01 9.32
CA ALA A 166 9.29 4.97 8.31
C ALA A 166 9.85 5.54 7.00
N LEU A 167 9.33 6.69 6.54
CA LEU A 167 9.83 7.37 5.34
C LEU A 167 11.25 7.89 5.56
N LEU A 168 11.53 8.54 6.70
CA LEU A 168 12.87 9.03 7.02
C LEU A 168 13.92 7.92 7.05
N PHE A 169 13.61 6.78 7.69
CA PHE A 169 14.52 5.64 7.75
C PHE A 169 14.69 4.96 6.39
N TYR A 170 13.61 4.83 5.61
CA TYR A 170 13.71 4.31 4.25
C TYR A 170 14.60 5.20 3.36
N THR A 171 14.35 6.51 3.35
CA THR A 171 15.16 7.48 2.62
C THR A 171 16.61 7.45 3.10
N LYS A 172 16.84 7.37 4.42
CA LYS A 172 18.20 7.27 4.97
C LYS A 172 18.89 5.98 4.55
N ALA A 173 18.19 4.84 4.57
CA ALA A 173 18.71 3.57 4.10
C ALA A 173 19.11 3.64 2.61
N VAL A 174 18.27 4.24 1.77
CA VAL A 174 18.56 4.47 0.35
C VAL A 174 19.78 5.38 0.16
N THR A 175 19.90 6.46 0.92
CA THR A 175 21.06 7.38 0.79
C THR A 175 22.37 6.76 1.28
N VAL A 176 22.34 5.90 2.30
CA VAL A 176 23.55 5.25 2.84
C VAL A 176 23.96 4.02 2.03
N LEU A 177 23.01 3.20 1.59
CA LEU A 177 23.26 1.91 0.93
C LEU A 177 23.23 2.00 -0.60
N GLY A 178 22.74 3.11 -1.15
CA GLY A 178 22.45 3.28 -2.57
C GLY A 178 21.06 2.78 -2.95
N ALA A 179 20.50 3.32 -4.04
CA ALA A 179 19.15 3.05 -4.51
C ALA A 179 18.83 1.55 -4.63
N THR A 180 19.72 0.78 -5.25
CA THR A 180 19.56 -0.66 -5.47
C THR A 180 19.49 -1.48 -4.17
N ARG A 181 20.31 -1.16 -3.16
CA ARG A 181 20.31 -1.92 -1.89
C ARG A 181 19.22 -1.43 -0.95
N GLY A 182 18.95 -0.13 -0.93
CA GLY A 182 17.88 0.45 -0.11
C GLY A 182 16.48 0.00 -0.54
N SER A 183 16.27 -0.20 -1.85
CA SER A 183 14.97 -0.61 -2.39
C SER A 183 14.59 -2.06 -2.04
N ILE A 184 15.57 -2.92 -1.71
CA ILE A 184 15.32 -4.29 -1.23
C ILE A 184 14.41 -4.29 0.01
N PHE A 185 14.59 -3.32 0.92
CA PHE A 185 13.75 -3.20 2.12
C PHE A 185 12.27 -3.00 1.78
N GLY A 186 11.96 -2.29 0.70
CA GLY A 186 10.60 -2.13 0.23
C GLY A 186 9.97 -3.45 -0.23
N GLY A 187 10.76 -4.34 -0.85
CA GLY A 187 10.28 -5.65 -1.30
C GLY A 187 10.13 -6.68 -0.18
N LEU A 188 10.72 -6.46 0.98
CA LEU A 188 10.59 -7.32 2.16
C LEU A 188 9.33 -7.05 2.99
N VAL A 189 8.64 -5.95 2.72
CA VAL A 189 7.43 -5.54 3.46
C VAL A 189 6.38 -6.66 3.56
N PRO A 190 6.00 -7.37 2.48
CA PRO A 190 5.00 -8.44 2.57
C PRO A 190 5.42 -9.58 3.53
N CYS A 191 6.67 -10.04 3.44
CA CYS A 191 7.21 -11.07 4.33
C CYS A 191 7.21 -10.62 5.79
N ILE A 192 7.67 -9.39 6.07
CA ILE A 192 7.70 -8.86 7.43
C ILE A 192 6.28 -8.70 7.98
N ALA A 193 5.36 -8.17 7.17
CA ALA A 193 3.96 -7.99 7.54
C ALA A 193 3.29 -9.32 7.91
N SER A 194 3.51 -10.37 7.13
CA SER A 194 2.95 -11.69 7.45
C SER A 194 3.56 -12.31 8.69
N VAL A 195 4.89 -12.21 8.89
CA VAL A 195 5.52 -12.69 10.14
C VAL A 195 4.93 -11.98 11.35
N LEU A 196 4.74 -10.65 11.27
CA LEU A 196 4.07 -9.90 12.34
C LEU A 196 2.61 -10.31 12.51
N ALA A 197 1.88 -10.60 11.44
CA ALA A 197 0.50 -11.07 11.51
C ALA A 197 0.38 -12.42 12.26
N ILE A 198 1.35 -13.33 12.08
CA ILE A 198 1.41 -14.58 12.86
C ILE A 198 1.50 -14.28 14.36
N PHE A 199 2.39 -13.38 14.77
CA PHE A 199 2.63 -13.13 16.20
C PHE A 199 1.60 -12.20 16.85
N VAL A 200 1.12 -11.20 16.13
CA VAL A 200 0.25 -10.14 16.67
C VAL A 200 -1.22 -10.47 16.48
N LEU A 201 -1.58 -11.07 15.33
CA LEU A 201 -2.96 -11.36 14.95
C LEU A 201 -3.31 -12.85 15.02
N SER A 202 -2.32 -13.72 15.32
CA SER A 202 -2.48 -15.18 15.29
C SER A 202 -2.95 -15.71 13.92
N GLU A 203 -2.63 -14.99 12.84
CA GLU A 203 -2.92 -15.39 11.46
C GLU A 203 -1.83 -16.34 10.96
N VAL A 204 -2.15 -17.62 10.74
CA VAL A 204 -1.20 -18.59 10.20
C VAL A 204 -1.43 -18.75 8.70
N PRO A 205 -0.52 -18.27 7.83
CA PRO A 205 -0.71 -18.37 6.39
C PRO A 205 -0.56 -19.82 5.92
N SER A 206 -1.33 -20.19 4.90
CA SER A 206 -1.21 -21.47 4.23
C SER A 206 0.11 -21.56 3.46
N LEU A 207 0.53 -22.78 3.09
CA LEU A 207 1.74 -22.97 2.28
C LEU A 207 1.65 -22.27 0.91
N ILE A 208 0.44 -22.17 0.36
CA ILE A 208 0.20 -21.48 -0.92
C ILE A 208 0.36 -19.97 -0.73
N GLU A 209 -0.16 -19.41 0.37
CA GLU A 209 0.00 -18.00 0.73
C GLU A 209 1.46 -17.64 0.97
N VAL A 210 2.20 -18.49 1.69
CA VAL A 210 3.65 -18.31 1.90
C VAL A 210 4.40 -18.31 0.56
N ALA A 211 4.11 -19.27 -0.32
CA ALA A 211 4.73 -19.33 -1.65
C ALA A 211 4.39 -18.09 -2.48
N GLY A 212 3.14 -17.64 -2.46
CA GLY A 212 2.67 -16.45 -3.15
C GLY A 212 3.37 -15.18 -2.67
N MET A 213 3.50 -15.02 -1.35
CA MET A 213 4.18 -13.89 -0.72
C MET A 213 5.67 -13.87 -1.03
N VAL A 214 6.36 -15.01 -0.96
CA VAL A 214 7.78 -15.11 -1.31
C VAL A 214 7.99 -14.76 -2.79
N LEU A 215 7.12 -15.22 -3.67
CA LEU A 215 7.16 -14.87 -5.09
C LEU A 215 6.92 -13.37 -5.30
N ALA A 216 5.90 -12.80 -4.67
CA ALA A 216 5.58 -11.38 -4.79
C ALA A 216 6.73 -10.50 -4.28
N SER A 217 7.24 -10.76 -3.07
CA SER A 217 8.41 -10.09 -2.52
C SER A 217 9.65 -10.24 -3.40
N GLY A 218 9.91 -11.46 -3.91
CA GLY A 218 11.01 -11.71 -4.85
C GLY A 218 10.89 -10.89 -6.13
N GLY A 219 9.68 -10.81 -6.70
CA GLY A 219 9.40 -9.98 -7.87
C GLY A 219 9.58 -8.48 -7.61
N MET A 220 9.19 -7.98 -6.44
CA MET A 220 9.41 -6.59 -6.03
C MET A 220 10.91 -6.29 -5.92
N ILE A 221 11.65 -7.14 -5.20
CA ILE A 221 13.11 -7.02 -5.04
C ILE A 221 13.79 -7.06 -6.41
N TYR A 222 13.34 -7.94 -7.30
CA TYR A 222 13.84 -8.03 -8.67
C TYR A 222 13.66 -6.69 -9.42
N ILE A 223 12.45 -6.13 -9.46
CA ILE A 223 12.19 -4.82 -10.11
C ILE A 223 13.08 -3.72 -9.51
N PHE A 224 13.16 -3.68 -8.19
CA PHE A 224 13.91 -2.70 -7.44
C PHE A 224 15.42 -2.78 -7.64
N GLY A 225 15.95 -3.96 -7.99
CA GLY A 225 17.34 -4.17 -8.36
C GLY A 225 17.71 -3.57 -9.73
N PHE A 226 16.74 -3.41 -10.64
CA PHE A 226 16.96 -2.95 -12.01
C PHE A 226 16.50 -1.52 -12.29
N ARG A 227 15.69 -0.91 -11.41
CA ARG A 227 15.36 0.52 -11.52
C ARG A 227 16.61 1.36 -11.22
N LYS A 228 17.14 2.01 -12.26
CA LYS A 228 18.21 3.03 -12.16
C LYS A 228 17.67 4.35 -11.62
#